data_AF-A0A1L3MUM6-F1
#
_entry.id   AF-A0A1L3MUM6-F1
#
_cell.length_a   1.000
_cell.length_b   1.000
_cell.length_c   1.000
_cell.angle_alpha   90.00
_cell.angle_beta   90.00
_cell.angle_gamma   90.00
#
_symmetry.space_group_name_H-M   'P 1'
#
loop_
_entity.id
_entity.type
_entity.pdbx_description
1 polymer ?
#
loop_
_entity_poly.entity_id
_entity_poly.type
_entity_poly.pdbx_seq_one_letter_code
_entity_poly.pdbx_strand_id
1 'polypeptide(L)'
;MDISSIIYHHLKNNKQVSATTLCNFLIEEHGFTSKTFSTGRPKLYVDVVSYLEELHHRGTINAISRDQVDCIYEVNETDKLNIKQEEAENKEKLQVKKEEEHEEELQLSLF
;
A
#
# COMPACT_ATOMS: atom_id res chain seq x y z
N MET A 1 -11.03 4.07 8.35
CA MET A 1 -10.40 2.75 8.57
C MET A 1 -9.05 2.81 7.91
N ASP A 2 -7.99 2.72 8.70
CA ASP A 2 -6.63 2.78 8.19
C ASP A 2 -6.22 1.40 7.65
N ILE A 3 -5.91 1.36 6.36
CA ILE A 3 -5.48 0.14 5.65
C ILE A 3 -4.25 -0.45 6.33
N SER A 4 -3.33 0.41 6.77
CA SER A 4 -2.09 0.06 7.46
C SER A 4 -2.31 -0.81 8.70
N SER A 5 -3.27 -0.47 9.56
CA SER A 5 -3.56 -1.20 10.80
C SER A 5 -4.14 -2.59 10.52
N ILE A 6 -4.96 -2.71 9.46
CA ILE A 6 -5.55 -4.00 9.05
C ILE A 6 -4.46 -4.91 8.48
N ILE A 7 -3.63 -4.39 7.57
CA ILE A 7 -2.49 -5.13 7.01
C ILE A 7 -1.56 -5.60 8.12
N TYR A 8 -1.30 -4.73 9.10
CA TYR A 8 -0.48 -5.07 10.27
C TYR A 8 -1.08 -6.24 11.07
N HIS A 9 -2.37 -6.20 11.38
CA HIS A 9 -3.02 -7.30 12.08
C HIS A 9 -2.98 -8.60 11.24
N HIS A 10 -3.16 -8.49 9.93
CA HIS A 10 -3.09 -9.64 9.03
C HIS A 10 -1.69 -10.27 8.99
N LEU A 11 -0.63 -9.45 8.98
CA LEU A 11 0.77 -9.89 9.03
C LEU A 11 1.13 -10.56 10.37
N LYS A 12 0.50 -10.16 11.48
CA LYS A 12 0.75 -10.79 12.79
C LYS A 12 0.36 -12.27 12.82
N ASN A 13 -0.73 -12.61 12.11
CA ASN A 13 -1.30 -13.95 12.09
C ASN A 13 -0.75 -14.81 10.95
N ASN A 14 -0.22 -14.19 9.89
CA ASN A 14 0.26 -14.87 8.69
C ASN A 14 1.76 -14.67 8.50
N LYS A 15 2.51 -15.78 8.45
CA LYS A 15 3.97 -15.74 8.23
C LYS A 15 4.35 -15.17 6.85
N GLN A 16 3.52 -15.46 5.85
CA GLN A 16 3.72 -15.06 4.46
C GLN A 16 2.46 -14.36 3.95
N VAL A 17 2.64 -13.28 3.19
CA VAL A 17 1.53 -12.49 2.65
C VAL A 17 1.82 -12.10 1.20
N SER A 18 0.84 -12.39 0.33
CA SER A 18 0.79 -11.91 -1.05
C SER A 18 0.06 -10.57 -1.11
N ALA A 19 0.58 -9.61 -1.87
CA ALA A 19 -0.07 -8.32 -2.10
C ALA A 19 -1.47 -8.49 -2.73
N THR A 20 -1.62 -9.45 -3.65
CA THR A 20 -2.90 -9.72 -4.32
C THR A 20 -3.91 -10.34 -3.35
N THR A 21 -3.49 -11.34 -2.56
CA THR A 21 -4.34 -11.96 -1.54
C THR A 21 -4.77 -10.94 -0.48
N LEU A 22 -3.86 -10.06 -0.07
CA LEU A 22 -4.13 -9.00 0.90
C LEU A 22 -5.14 -7.98 0.36
N CYS A 23 -5.06 -7.63 -0.93
CA CYS A 23 -6.06 -6.77 -1.57
C CYS A 23 -7.45 -7.41 -1.57
N ASN A 24 -7.54 -8.70 -1.93
CA ASN A 24 -8.80 -9.42 -1.92
C ASN A 24 -9.39 -9.49 -0.51
N PHE A 25 -8.57 -9.78 0.50
CA PHE A 25 -8.97 -9.76 1.91
C PHE A 25 -9.54 -8.40 2.33
N LEU A 26 -8.87 -7.30 1.96
CA LEU A 26 -9.36 -5.95 2.27
C LEU A 26 -10.72 -5.64 1.60
N ILE A 27 -10.91 -6.10 0.36
CA ILE A 27 -12.17 -5.89 -0.37
C ILE A 27 -13.29 -6.74 0.24
N GLU A 28 -13.05 -8.02 0.50
CA GLU A 28 -14.07 -8.98 0.94
C GLU A 28 -14.43 -8.80 2.43
N GLU A 29 -13.44 -8.68 3.32
CA GLU A 29 -13.67 -8.67 4.78
C GLU A 29 -13.90 -7.27 5.34
N HIS A 30 -13.31 -6.25 4.71
CA HIS A 30 -13.36 -4.87 5.21
C HIS A 30 -14.13 -3.91 4.28
N GLY A 31 -14.68 -4.41 3.16
CA GLY A 31 -15.52 -3.61 2.27
C GLY A 31 -14.77 -2.49 1.55
N PHE A 32 -13.45 -2.61 1.39
CA PHE A 32 -12.68 -1.64 0.61
C PHE A 32 -13.12 -1.62 -0.85
N THR A 33 -12.83 -0.51 -1.53
CA THR A 33 -13.29 -0.32 -2.91
C THR A 33 -12.70 -1.37 -3.84
N SER A 34 -13.58 -2.12 -4.51
CA SER A 34 -13.24 -3.03 -5.60
C SER A 34 -12.96 -2.31 -6.92
N LYS A 35 -12.88 -0.96 -6.91
CA LYS A 35 -12.51 -0.18 -8.09
C LYS A 35 -11.14 -0.63 -8.57
N THR A 36 -11.09 -1.03 -9.83
CA THR A 36 -9.86 -1.44 -10.51
C THR A 36 -9.32 -0.31 -11.39
N PHE A 37 -8.03 -0.34 -11.68
CA PHE A 37 -7.44 0.37 -12.81
C PHE A 37 -7.89 -0.26 -14.13
N SER A 38 -7.67 0.44 -15.24
CA SER A 38 -7.93 -0.10 -16.59
C SER A 38 -7.16 -1.39 -16.90
N THR A 39 -6.12 -1.69 -16.11
CA THR A 39 -5.32 -2.93 -16.17
C THR A 39 -5.96 -4.11 -15.42
N GLY A 40 -7.13 -3.92 -14.79
CA GLY A 40 -7.83 -4.95 -14.01
C GLY A 40 -7.34 -5.13 -12.57
N ARG A 41 -6.26 -4.44 -12.17
CA ARG A 41 -5.74 -4.47 -10.78
C ARG A 41 -6.55 -3.56 -9.86
N PRO A 42 -6.82 -3.94 -8.60
CA PRO A 42 -7.48 -3.07 -7.63
C PRO A 42 -6.71 -1.75 -7.45
N LYS A 43 -7.42 -0.63 -7.30
CA LYS A 43 -6.78 0.67 -7.02
C LYS A 43 -6.01 0.66 -5.71
N LEU A 44 -6.52 -0.10 -4.74
CA LEU A 44 -5.91 -0.35 -3.44
C LEU A 44 -4.56 -1.08 -3.54
N TYR A 45 -4.27 -1.76 -4.65
CA TYR A 45 -3.02 -2.52 -4.82
C TYR A 45 -1.79 -1.62 -4.68
N VAL A 46 -1.84 -0.39 -5.20
CA VAL A 46 -0.73 0.56 -5.10
C VAL A 46 -0.49 0.98 -3.66
N ASP A 47 -1.55 1.27 -2.91
CA ASP A 47 -1.45 1.68 -1.51
C ASP A 47 -0.92 0.52 -0.64
N VAL A 48 -1.42 -0.69 -0.88
CA VAL A 48 -1.00 -1.92 -0.19
C VAL A 48 0.47 -2.23 -0.46
N VAL A 49 0.89 -2.20 -1.73
CA VAL A 49 2.29 -2.46 -2.09
C VAL A 49 3.21 -1.38 -1.54
N SER A 50 2.81 -0.11 -1.60
CA SER A 50 3.62 1.00 -1.04
C SER A 50 3.83 0.82 0.47
N TYR A 51 2.79 0.41 1.20
CA TYR A 51 2.93 0.14 2.64
C TYR A 51 3.80 -1.08 2.93
N LEU A 52 3.68 -2.15 2.13
CA LEU A 52 4.55 -3.32 2.26
C LEU A 52 6.01 -2.99 1.92
N GLU A 53 6.27 -2.14 0.92
CA GLU A 53 7.61 -1.66 0.61
C GLU A 53 8.19 -0.84 1.77
N GLU A 54 7.38 0.00 2.42
CA GLU A 54 7.80 0.77 3.58
C GLU A 54 8.19 -0.17 4.75
N LEU A 55 7.38 -1.19 5.02
CA LEU A 55 7.70 -2.22 6.03
C LEU A 55 8.95 -3.02 5.66
N HIS A 56 9.16 -3.29 4.37
CA HIS A 56 10.36 -3.95 3.87
C HIS A 56 11.60 -3.08 4.06
N HIS A 57 11.51 -1.78 3.75
CA HIS A 57 12.60 -0.83 3.95
C HIS A 57 12.96 -0.66 5.42
N ARG A 58 11.97 -0.78 6.31
CA ARG A 58 12.15 -0.79 7.78
C ARG A 58 12.71 -2.12 8.31
N GLY A 59 12.88 -3.14 7.48
CA GLY A 59 13.38 -4.46 7.86
C GLY A 59 12.37 -5.38 8.54
N THR A 60 11.11 -4.96 8.66
CA THR A 60 10.04 -5.71 9.35
C THR A 60 9.58 -6.95 8.56
N ILE A 61 9.60 -6.85 7.24
CA ILE A 61 9.25 -7.94 6.33
C ILE A 61 10.35 -8.09 5.28
N ASN A 62 10.52 -9.31 4.77
CA ASN A 62 11.43 -9.59 3.66
C ASN A 62 10.63 -9.93 2.41
N ALA A 63 11.05 -9.43 1.25
CA ALA A 63 10.46 -9.82 -0.01
C ALA A 63 11.00 -11.18 -0.43
N ILE A 64 10.13 -12.20 -0.48
CA ILE A 64 10.49 -13.54 -0.99
C ILE A 64 10.48 -13.52 -2.51
N SER A 65 9.41 -12.98 -3.11
CA SER A 65 9.27 -12.88 -4.57
C SER A 65 8.67 -11.55 -4.97
N ARG A 66 9.19 -10.98 -6.06
CA ARG A 66 8.72 -9.72 -6.65
C ARG A 66 8.59 -9.94 -8.15
N ASP A 67 7.47 -10.52 -8.55
CA ASP A 67 7.17 -10.75 -9.96
C ASP A 67 6.23 -9.68 -10.50
N GLN A 68 6.17 -9.55 -11.83
CA GLN A 68 5.17 -8.69 -12.48
C GLN A 68 3.74 -9.10 -12.13
N VAL A 69 3.51 -10.36 -11.76
CA VAL A 69 2.18 -10.87 -11.41
C VAL A 69 1.85 -10.51 -9.96
N ASP A 70 2.73 -10.85 -9.02
CA ASP A 70 2.47 -10.72 -7.58
C ASP A 70 3.74 -10.48 -6.76
N CYS A 71 3.58 -9.79 -5.63
CA CYS A 71 4.65 -9.51 -4.68
C CYS A 71 4.35 -10.28 -3.39
N ILE A 72 5.26 -11.15 -2.99
CA ILE A 72 5.14 -12.03 -1.83
C ILE A 72 6.18 -11.62 -0.78
N TYR A 73 5.70 -11.38 0.44
CA TYR A 73 6.50 -10.95 1.57
C TYR A 73 6.40 -11.96 2.72
N GLU A 74 7.48 -12.07 3.49
CA GLU A 74 7.54 -12.86 4.73
C GLU A 74 7.79 -11.94 5.92
N VAL A 75 7.11 -12.20 7.03
CA VAL A 75 7.38 -11.49 8.29
C VAL A 75 8.60 -12.09 8.96
N ASN A 76 9.62 -11.27 9.23
CA ASN A 76 10.77 -11.70 10.01
C ASN A 76 10.31 -12.00 11.45
N GLU A 77 10.44 -13.25 11.88
CA GLU A 77 10.00 -13.69 13.21
C GLU A 77 10.69 -12.92 14.35
N THR A 78 11.88 -12.38 14.09
CA THR A 78 12.69 -11.58 15.01
C THR A 78 12.09 -10.20 15.32
N ASP A 79 11.31 -9.61 14.41
CA ASP A 79 10.82 -8.23 14.51
C ASP A 79 9.37 -8.10 15.03
N LYS A 80 8.73 -9.23 15.39
CA LYS A 80 7.39 -9.26 16.00
C LYS A 80 7.28 -8.44 17.31
N LEU A 81 8.41 -7.98 17.87
CA LEU A 81 8.50 -7.26 19.14
C LEU A 81 8.68 -5.74 19.02
N ASN A 82 9.01 -5.16 17.85
CA ASN A 82 9.41 -3.75 17.77
C ASN A 82 8.38 -2.80 17.12
N ILE A 83 7.19 -3.31 16.76
CA ILE A 83 6.19 -2.51 16.03
C ILE A 83 5.28 -1.82 17.04
N LYS A 84 5.82 -0.84 17.78
CA LYS A 84 5.05 0.02 18.67
C LYS A 84 5.18 1.51 18.41
N GLN A 85 6.07 1.97 17.54
CA GLN A 85 6.27 3.41 17.36
C GLN A 85 6.66 3.68 15.91
N GLU A 86 5.73 4.22 15.13
CA GLU A 86 5.97 5.17 14.01
C GLU A 86 4.68 5.41 13.22
N GLU A 87 3.55 5.57 13.92
CA GLU A 87 2.30 6.08 13.33
C GLU A 87 2.32 7.62 13.20
N ALA A 88 3.48 8.28 13.43
CA ALA A 88 3.57 9.72 13.62
C ALA A 88 4.17 10.54 12.45
N GLU A 89 4.87 9.95 11.47
CA GLU A 89 5.65 10.79 10.52
C GLU A 89 5.19 10.78 9.05
N ASN A 90 4.33 9.86 8.59
CA ASN A 90 4.08 9.73 7.14
C ASN A 90 2.86 10.51 6.61
N LYS A 91 2.40 11.57 7.29
CA LYS A 91 1.30 12.43 6.81
C LYS A 91 1.74 13.53 5.83
N GLU A 92 3.03 13.78 5.64
CA GLU A 92 3.49 14.92 4.84
C GLU A 92 3.80 14.63 3.36
N LYS A 93 3.83 13.36 2.90
CA LYS A 93 4.15 13.06 1.48
C LYS A 93 2.95 12.84 0.54
N LEU A 94 1.71 12.82 1.05
CA LEU A 94 0.53 12.54 0.23
C LEU A 94 -0.15 13.79 -0.38
N GLN A 95 0.37 14.99 -0.16
CA GLN A 95 -0.19 16.22 -0.75
C GLN A 95 0.36 16.61 -2.12
N VAL A 96 1.50 16.07 -2.56
CA VAL A 96 2.20 16.61 -3.75
C VAL A 96 1.73 16.00 -5.10
N LYS A 97 0.95 14.92 -5.11
CA LYS A 97 0.60 14.22 -6.37
C LYS A 97 -0.82 14.45 -6.92
N LYS A 98 -1.60 15.35 -6.33
CA LYS A 98 -3.00 15.58 -6.74
C LYS A 98 -3.28 16.90 -7.46
N GLU A 99 -2.28 17.75 -7.69
CA GLU A 99 -2.50 19.07 -8.29
C GLU A 99 -2.07 19.20 -9.76
N GLU A 100 -1.42 18.20 -10.38
CA GLU A 100 -0.89 18.34 -11.74
C GLU A 100 -1.84 17.95 -12.90
N GLU A 101 -3.09 17.54 -12.67
CA GLU A 101 -4.03 17.16 -13.76
C GLU A 101 -5.18 18.16 -14.01
N HIS A 102 -5.13 19.38 -13.44
CA HIS A 102 -6.21 20.35 -13.64
C HIS A 102 -5.74 21.79 -13.87
N GLU A 103 -4.79 22.00 -14.78
CA GLU A 103 -4.47 23.35 -15.26
C GLU A 103 -3.81 23.37 -16.66
N GLU A 104 -4.42 22.73 -17.66
CA GLU A 104 -3.99 22.88 -19.08
C GLU A 104 -5.01 23.61 -19.98
N GLU A 105 -6.14 24.07 -19.47
CA GLU A 105 -7.04 24.95 -20.21
C GLU A 105 -7.31 26.20 -19.41
N LEU A 106 -6.42 27.19 -19.48
CA LEU A 106 -6.74 28.61 -19.43
C LEU A 106 -5.45 29.42 -19.66
N GLN A 107 -5.53 30.33 -20.63
CA GLN A 107 -4.60 31.43 -20.91
C GLN A 107 -3.45 31.19 -21.91
N LEU A 108 -3.80 31.26 -23.20
CA LEU A 108 -3.05 32.10 -24.16
C LEU A 108 -4.03 32.78 -25.13
N SER A 109 -4.82 33.73 -24.61
CA SER A 109 -5.26 34.87 -25.41
C SER A 109 -4.55 36.12 -24.88
N LEU A 110 -3.52 36.55 -25.62
CA LEU A 110 -3.16 37.93 -25.96
C LEU A 110 -1.69 37.95 -26.40
N PHE A 111 -1.45 38.03 -27.70
CA PHE A 111 -0.68 39.10 -28.35
C PHE A 111 -1.16 39.22 -29.80
#